data_AF-A0A2V8SXJ9-F1
#
_entry.id   AF-A0A2V8SXJ9-F1
#
_cell.length_a   1.000
_cell.length_b   1.000
_cell.length_c   1.000
_cell.angle_alpha   90.00
_cell.angle_beta   90.00
_cell.angle_gamma   90.00
#
_symmetry.space_group_name_H-M   'P 1'
#
loop_
_entity.id
_entity.type
_entity.pdbx_description
1 polymer ?
#
loop_
_entity_poly.entity_id
_entity_poly.type
_entity_poly.pdbx_seq_one_letter_code
_entity_poly.pdbx_strand_id
1 'polypeptide(L)' 'GLVTDNLSVLVKSAEHPILFTVLSFFGILSFYRLWLTATGLRNGGERVSSSAAWSVAIIFWLIGLLLLTAFSALFSNFIS' A
#
# COMPACT_ATOMS: atom_id res chain seq x y z
N GLY A 1 -2.89 -8.69 17.47
CA GLY A 1 -3.60 -7.40 17.53
C GLY A 1 -3.50 -6.68 16.20
N LEU A 2 -2.41 -5.95 15.98
CA LEU A 2 -2.21 -5.10 14.79
C LEU A 2 -1.74 -5.86 13.53
N VAL A 3 -1.18 -7.05 13.66
CA VAL A 3 -0.63 -7.86 12.55
C VAL A 3 -1.74 -8.38 11.60
N THR A 4 -3.00 -8.37 12.04
CA THR A 4 -4.16 -8.82 11.24
C THR A 4 -5.00 -7.65 10.72
N ASP A 5 -4.44 -6.44 10.60
CA ASP A 5 -5.19 -5.23 10.17
C ASP A 5 -5.43 -5.15 8.64
N ASN A 6 -4.96 -6.14 7.90
CA ASN A 6 -4.98 -6.17 6.45
C ASN A 6 -5.70 -7.43 5.93
N LEU A 7 -6.15 -7.35 4.68
CA LEU A 7 -7.00 -8.40 4.08
C LEU A 7 -6.25 -9.70 3.78
N SER A 8 -4.92 -9.76 3.98
CA SER A 8 -4.14 -10.98 3.68
C SER A 8 -4.55 -12.18 4.53
N VAL A 9 -5.22 -11.95 5.67
CA VAL A 9 -5.80 -13.00 6.52
C VAL A 9 -6.77 -13.92 5.79
N LEU A 10 -7.31 -13.48 4.64
CA LEU A 10 -8.26 -14.25 3.84
C LEU A 10 -7.59 -15.31 2.94
N VAL A 11 -6.27 -15.27 2.77
CA VAL A 11 -5.54 -16.15 1.84
C VAL A 11 -4.25 -16.66 2.45
N LYS A 12 -3.80 -17.85 2.05
CA LYS A 12 -2.49 -18.36 2.44
C LYS A 12 -1.42 -17.89 1.45
N SER A 13 -0.32 -17.35 1.97
CA SER A 13 0.82 -16.88 1.16
C SER A 13 1.39 -17.98 0.26
N ALA A 14 1.50 -19.21 0.78
CA ALA A 14 2.04 -20.36 0.04
C ALA A 14 1.19 -20.80 -1.16
N GLU A 15 -0.12 -20.56 -1.12
CA GLU A 15 -1.04 -20.94 -2.21
C GLU A 15 -1.20 -19.79 -3.21
N HIS A 16 -1.17 -18.54 -2.74
CA HIS A 16 -1.41 -17.35 -3.56
C HIS A 16 -0.50 -16.16 -3.16
N PRO A 17 0.80 -16.18 -3.47
CA PRO A 17 1.76 -15.17 -2.97
C PRO A 17 1.45 -13.75 -3.48
N ILE A 18 0.98 -13.65 -4.73
CA ILE A 18 0.60 -12.38 -5.35
C ILE A 18 -0.64 -11.79 -4.68
N LEU A 19 -1.72 -12.57 -4.53
CA LEU A 19 -2.95 -12.13 -3.87
C LEU A 19 -2.69 -11.78 -2.40
N PHE A 20 -1.88 -12.59 -1.71
CA PHE A 20 -1.47 -12.31 -0.35
C PHE A 20 -0.77 -10.95 -0.23
N THR A 21 0.15 -10.64 -1.16
CA THR A 21 0.88 -9.36 -1.19
C THR A 21 -0.05 -8.18 -1.47
N VAL A 22 -0.94 -8.32 -2.46
CA VAL A 22 -1.94 -7.28 -2.76
C VAL A 22 -2.81 -7.03 -1.54
N LEU A 23 -3.40 -8.07 -0.96
CA LEU A 23 -4.30 -7.93 0.19
C LEU A 23 -3.59 -7.44 1.45
N SER A 24 -2.30 -7.74 1.62
CA SER A 24 -1.46 -7.18 2.69
C SER A 24 -1.29 -5.67 2.57
N PHE A 25 -1.30 -5.14 1.35
CA PHE A 25 -1.18 -3.71 1.08
C PHE A 25 -2.45 -2.93 1.43
N PHE A 26 -3.61 -3.60 1.44
CA PHE A 26 -4.90 -3.06 1.87
C PHE A 26 -5.09 -3.28 3.37
N GLY A 27 -4.44 -2.44 4.17
CA GLY A 27 -4.59 -2.38 5.62
C GLY A 27 -4.98 -0.99 6.10
N ILE A 28 -5.51 -0.90 7.32
CA ILE A 28 -5.95 0.38 7.89
C ILE A 28 -4.78 1.36 8.02
N LEU A 29 -3.58 0.85 8.34
CA LEU A 29 -2.35 1.64 8.41
C LEU A 29 -1.91 2.16 7.04
N SER A 30 -2.16 1.42 5.96
CA SER A 30 -1.84 1.83 4.59
C SER A 30 -2.72 3.02 4.17
N PHE A 31 -4.01 2.95 4.45
CA PHE A 31 -4.93 4.07 4.23
C PHE A 31 -4.60 5.28 5.12
N TYR A 32 -4.20 5.03 6.37
CA TYR A 32 -3.80 6.10 7.26
C TYR A 32 -2.53 6.82 6.76
N ARG A 33 -1.53 6.07 6.26
CA ARG A 33 -0.34 6.64 5.61
C ARG A 33 -0.69 7.42 4.34
N LEU A 34 -1.62 6.92 3.52
CA LEU A 34 -2.10 7.63 2.33
C LEU A 34 -2.71 8.98 2.73
N TRP A 35 -3.58 8.98 3.73
CA TRP A 35 -4.21 10.19 4.26
C TRP A 35 -3.19 11.17 4.86
N LEU A 36 -2.23 10.69 5.65
CA LEU A 36 -1.15 11.50 6.22
C LEU A 36 -0.30 12.12 5.11
N THR A 37 0.00 11.37 4.05
CA THR A 37 0.80 11.85 2.91
C THR A 37 0.05 12.98 2.19
N ALA A 38 -1.22 12.78 1.85
CA ALA A 38 -2.04 13.81 1.21
C ALA A 38 -2.22 15.06 2.11
N THR A 39 -2.45 14.85 3.40
CA THR A 39 -2.61 15.96 4.37
C THR A 39 -1.29 16.71 4.58
N GLY A 40 -0.17 16.00 4.59
CA GLY A 40 1.17 16.57 4.68
C GLY A 40 1.56 17.36 3.43
N LEU A 41 1.24 16.86 2.23
CA LEU A 41 1.43 17.60 0.97
C LEU A 41 0.59 18.88 0.94
N ARG A 42 -0.67 18.81 1.40
CA ARG A 42 -1.58 19.97 1.41
C ARG A 42 -1.16 21.05 2.41
N ASN A 43 -0.72 20.65 3.60
CA ASN A 43 -0.46 21.57 4.71
C ASN A 43 1.04 21.80 5.02
N GLY A 44 1.93 21.14 4.26
CA GLY A 44 3.38 21.22 4.41
C GLY A 44 4.00 22.47 3.80
N GLY A 45 5.32 22.40 3.54
CA GLY A 45 6.13 23.55 3.12
C GLY A 45 5.67 24.18 1.80
N GLU A 46 5.47 23.36 0.78
CA GLU A 46 4.95 23.79 -0.52
C GLU A 46 3.46 23.43 -0.57
N ARG A 47 2.59 24.37 -0.21
CA ARG A 47 1.15 24.13 -0.13
C ARG A 47 0.58 23.90 -1.52
N VAL A 48 0.36 22.63 -1.88
CA VAL A 48 -0.31 22.27 -3.11
C VAL A 48 -1.83 22.25 -2.94
N SER A 49 -2.56 22.33 -4.06
CA SER A 49 -4.01 22.18 -4.03
C SER A 49 -4.41 20.81 -3.46
N SER A 50 -5.60 20.75 -2.84
CA SER A 50 -6.08 19.51 -2.23
C SER A 50 -6.18 18.37 -3.27
N SER A 51 -6.53 18.68 -4.52
CA SER A 51 -6.57 17.70 -5.60
C SER A 51 -5.18 17.19 -5.96
N ALA A 52 -4.20 18.08 -6.11
CA ALA A 52 -2.82 17.69 -6.42
C ALA A 52 -2.22 16.80 -5.32
N ALA A 53 -2.42 17.15 -4.04
CA ALA A 53 -1.94 16.35 -2.92
C ALA A 53 -2.49 14.91 -2.94
N TRP A 54 -3.80 14.76 -3.15
CA TRP A 54 -4.44 13.45 -3.21
C TRP A 54 -4.00 12.65 -4.45
N SER A 55 -3.90 13.29 -5.61
CA SER A 55 -3.42 12.63 -6.83
C SER A 55 -2.01 12.08 -6.65
N VAL A 56 -1.09 12.89 -6.11
CA VAL A 56 0.29 12.47 -5.85
C VAL A 56 0.33 11.31 -4.85
N ALA A 57 -0.40 11.43 -3.73
CA ALA A 57 -0.45 10.37 -2.72
C ALA A 57 -0.96 9.05 -3.29
N ILE A 58 -2.05 9.07 -4.07
CA ILE A 58 -2.63 7.87 -4.71
C ILE A 58 -1.67 7.27 -5.73
N ILE A 59 -1.01 8.08 -6.55
CA ILE A 59 -0.05 7.60 -7.55
C ILE A 59 1.12 6.88 -6.87
N PHE A 60 1.73 7.48 -5.84
CA PHE A 60 2.83 6.83 -5.11
C PHE A 60 2.38 5.55 -4.39
N TRP A 61 1.16 5.53 -3.86
CA TRP A 61 0.58 4.35 -3.24
C TRP A 61 0.37 3.21 -4.26
N LEU A 62 -0.14 3.51 -5.46
CA LEU A 62 -0.29 2.54 -6.56
C LEU A 62 1.07 2.05 -7.08
N ILE A 63 2.07 2.93 -7.20
CA ILE A 63 3.44 2.54 -7.58
C ILE A 63 4.01 1.58 -6.53
N GLY A 64 3.83 1.87 -5.24
CA GLY A 64 4.24 0.97 -4.15
C GLY A 64 3.57 -0.40 -4.23
N LEU A 65 2.26 -0.44 -4.50
CA LEU A 65 1.52 -1.69 -4.71
C LEU A 65 2.08 -2.50 -5.88
N LEU A 66 2.27 -1.86 -7.04
CA LEU A 66 2.80 -2.52 -8.24
C LEU A 66 4.22 -3.03 -8.03
N LEU A 67 5.06 -2.25 -7.35
CA LEU A 67 6.42 -2.64 -7.02
C LEU A 67 6.42 -3.90 -6.15
N LEU A 68 5.69 -3.90 -5.02
CA LEU A 68 5.63 -5.05 -4.13
C LEU A 68 5.02 -6.29 -4.81
N THR A 69 4.00 -6.09 -5.64
CA THR A 69 3.39 -7.17 -6.43
C THR A 69 4.37 -7.75 -7.44
N ALA A 70 5.16 -6.90 -8.12
CA ALA A 70 6.20 -7.35 -9.04
C ALA A 70 7.31 -8.11 -8.31
N PHE A 71 7.74 -7.64 -7.13
CA PHE A 71 8.69 -8.37 -6.28
C PHE A 71 8.14 -9.74 -5.87
N SER A 72 6.86 -9.82 -5.50
CA SER A 72 6.19 -11.09 -5.18
C SER A 72 6.14 -12.05 -6.36
N ALA A 73 5.92 -11.54 -7.58
CA ALA A 73 5.89 -12.34 -8.80
C ALA A 73 7.29 -12.83 -9.20
N LEU A 74 8.33 -12.00 -9.06
CA LEU A 74 9.71 -12.32 -9.43
C LEU A 74 10.42 -13.20 -8.38
N PHE A 75 10.05 -13.05 -7.10
CA PHE A 75 10.68 -13.72 -5.97
C PHE A 75 9.64 -14.43 -5.10
N SER A 76 8.82 -15.29 -5.70
CA SER A 76 7.75 -16.02 -4.99
C SER A 76 8.25 -16.82 -3.78
N ASN A 77 9.48 -17.34 -3.84
CA ASN A 77 10.12 -18.09 -2.74
C ASN A 77 10.48 -17.24 -1.50
N PHE A 78 10.44 -15.90 -1.57
CA PHE A 78 10.71 -15.03 -0.42
C PHE A 78 9.49 -14.88 0.51
N ILE A 79 8.30 -15.21 0.03
CA ILE A 79 7.01 -14.97 0.68
C ILE A 79 6.37 -16.29 1.18
N SER A 80 6.83 -17.42 0.64
CA SER A 80 6.43 -18.78 1.03
C SER A 80 6.97 -19.20 2.39
#